data_AF-A0A413WFZ2-F1
#
_entry.id   AF-A0A413WFZ2-F1
#
_cell.length_a   1.000
_cell.length_b   1.000
_cell.length_c   1.000
_cell.angle_alpha   90.00
_cell.angle_beta   90.00
_cell.angle_gamma   90.00
#
_symmetry.space_group_name_H-M   'P 1'
#
loop_
_entity.id
_entity.type
_entity.pdbx_description
1 polymer ?
#
loop_
_entity_poly.entity_id
_entity_poly.type
_entity_poly.pdbx_seq_one_letter_code
_entity_poly.pdbx_strand_id
1 'polypeptide(L)'
;MIRTPIETVMNWAPTTERLLLLTQRLKRGELSEQELPRKRYTPTFEEMIKWVLYVKEGLVTREDVSDWAGRVLQQSDDDFIVGMTTDSLVWLNGIDLPDGDSGYLHDESDLDEWVLQLERKIDEL
;
A
#
# COMPACT_ATOMS: atom_id res chain seq x y z
N MET A 1 -11.48 -23.10 -9.00
CA MET A 1 -10.53 -23.64 -8.01
C MET A 1 -9.75 -22.45 -7.47
N ILE A 2 -10.03 -22.02 -6.23
CA ILE A 2 -9.29 -20.94 -5.58
C ILE A 2 -7.92 -21.53 -5.22
N ARG A 3 -6.85 -20.98 -5.78
CA ARG A 3 -5.48 -21.39 -5.45
C ARG A 3 -4.93 -20.41 -4.41
N THR A 4 -4.60 -20.96 -3.25
CA THR A 4 -3.88 -20.24 -2.20
C THR A 4 -2.57 -19.71 -2.77
N PRO A 5 -2.23 -18.42 -2.54
CA PRO A 5 -1.01 -17.82 -3.04
C PRO A 5 0.23 -18.60 -2.59
N ILE A 6 1.21 -18.74 -3.48
CA ILE A 6 2.46 -19.43 -3.17
C ILE A 6 3.20 -18.74 -2.01
N GLU A 7 3.01 -17.43 -1.88
CA GLU A 7 3.53 -16.61 -0.79
C GLU A 7 3.08 -17.09 0.57
N THR A 8 1.80 -17.43 0.66
CA THR A 8 1.15 -17.90 1.87
C THR A 8 1.63 -19.30 2.21
N VAL A 9 1.80 -20.15 1.19
CA VAL A 9 2.29 -21.53 1.37
C VAL A 9 3.77 -21.57 1.75
N MET A 10 4.60 -20.79 1.05
CA MET A 10 6.05 -20.76 1.22
C MET A 10 6.51 -19.85 2.37
N ASN A 11 5.60 -19.06 2.93
CA ASN A 11 5.89 -18.06 3.96
C ASN A 11 7.06 -17.13 3.56
N TRP A 12 7.01 -16.60 2.33
CA TRP A 12 7.96 -15.59 1.84
C TRP A 12 7.34 -14.19 1.92
N ALA A 13 8.18 -13.15 1.86
CA ALA A 13 7.66 -11.79 1.72
C ALA A 13 7.20 -11.61 0.25
N PRO A 14 5.96 -11.16 0.00
CA PRO A 14 5.49 -10.88 -1.35
C PRO A 14 6.19 -9.64 -1.95
N THR A 15 6.26 -9.54 -3.28
CA THR A 15 6.64 -8.29 -3.96
C THR A 15 5.46 -7.31 -3.99
N THR A 16 5.73 -6.02 -4.27
CA THR A 16 4.67 -5.01 -4.50
C THR A 16 3.64 -5.46 -5.52
N GLU A 17 4.06 -5.96 -6.69
CA GLU A 17 3.14 -6.38 -7.76
C GLU A 17 2.30 -7.58 -7.33
N ARG A 18 2.87 -8.47 -6.50
CA ARG A 18 2.12 -9.58 -5.92
C ARG A 18 1.12 -9.08 -4.89
N LEU A 19 1.48 -8.15 -4.01
CA LEU A 19 0.54 -7.54 -3.06
C LEU A 19 -0.63 -6.86 -3.77
N LEU A 20 -0.36 -6.10 -4.83
CA LEU A 20 -1.40 -5.49 -5.66
C LEU A 20 -2.37 -6.53 -6.21
N LEU A 21 -1.86 -7.58 -6.86
CA LEU A 21 -2.69 -8.65 -7.40
C LEU A 21 -3.53 -9.33 -6.31
N LEU A 22 -2.95 -9.55 -5.13
CA LEU A 22 -3.65 -10.19 -4.01
C LEU A 22 -4.75 -9.29 -3.43
N THR A 23 -4.52 -7.97 -3.33
CA THR A 23 -5.54 -6.99 -2.93
C THR A 23 -6.71 -6.98 -3.91
N GLN A 24 -6.44 -6.94 -5.22
CA GLN A 24 -7.48 -6.98 -6.25
C GLN A 24 -8.30 -8.28 -6.19
N ARG A 25 -7.64 -9.43 -6.00
CA ARG A 25 -8.33 -10.72 -5.87
C ARG A 25 -9.19 -10.80 -4.60
N LEU A 26 -8.73 -10.25 -3.49
CA LEU A 26 -9.50 -10.17 -2.26
C LEU A 26 -10.76 -9.30 -2.45
N LYS A 27 -10.64 -8.11 -3.06
CA LYS A 27 -11.81 -7.25 -3.37
C LYS A 27 -12.84 -7.94 -4.28
N ARG A 28 -12.39 -8.78 -5.20
CA ARG A 28 -13.26 -9.58 -6.08
C ARG A 28 -13.88 -10.81 -5.40
N GLY A 29 -13.54 -11.09 -4.14
CA GLY A 29 -13.97 -12.30 -3.43
C GLY A 29 -13.31 -13.59 -3.94
N GLU A 30 -12.23 -13.48 -4.72
CA GLU A 30 -11.47 -14.61 -5.28
C GLU A 30 -10.38 -15.14 -4.32
N LEU A 31 -10.21 -14.47 -3.19
CA LEU A 31 -9.23 -14.77 -2.14
C LEU A 31 -9.85 -14.36 -0.80
N SER A 32 -9.64 -15.14 0.26
CA SER A 32 -9.99 -14.74 1.61
C SER A 32 -8.82 -14.06 2.33
N GLU A 33 -9.10 -13.23 3.34
CA GLU A 33 -8.04 -12.60 4.16
C GLU A 33 -7.11 -13.62 4.81
N GLN A 34 -7.63 -14.79 5.19
CA GLN A 34 -6.86 -15.87 5.80
C GLN A 34 -5.80 -16.46 4.87
N GLU A 35 -5.99 -16.30 3.55
CA GLU A 35 -5.10 -16.75 2.50
C GLU A 35 -4.08 -15.67 2.10
N LEU A 36 -4.11 -14.48 2.71
CA LEU A 36 -3.07 -13.49 2.48
C LEU A 36 -1.73 -13.92 3.10
N PRO A 37 -0.60 -13.50 2.51
CA PRO A 37 0.71 -13.73 3.08
C PRO A 37 0.77 -13.12 4.47
N ARG A 38 1.13 -13.94 5.47
CA ARG A 38 1.29 -13.48 6.86
C ARG A 38 2.69 -12.94 7.15
N LYS A 39 3.63 -13.15 6.21
CA LYS A 39 4.98 -12.67 6.38
C LYS A 39 5.03 -11.16 6.20
N ARG A 40 5.68 -10.51 7.16
CA ARG A 40 5.89 -9.06 7.22
C ARG A 40 6.56 -8.58 5.94
N TYR A 41 6.03 -7.50 5.41
CA TYR A 41 6.53 -6.80 4.26
C TYR A 41 6.72 -5.34 4.67
N THR A 42 7.94 -4.84 4.58
CA THR A 42 8.26 -3.42 4.78
C THR A 42 8.51 -2.83 3.41
N PRO A 43 7.60 -2.00 2.87
CA PRO A 43 7.79 -1.40 1.56
C PRO A 43 8.96 -0.43 1.58
N THR A 44 9.70 -0.36 0.47
CA THR A 44 10.65 0.72 0.25
C THR A 44 9.94 2.01 -0.14
N PHE A 45 10.64 3.15 -0.07
CA PHE A 45 10.09 4.42 -0.53
C PHE A 45 9.79 4.41 -2.03
N GLU A 46 10.59 3.71 -2.85
CA GLU A 46 10.31 3.53 -4.28
C GLU A 46 9.00 2.76 -4.51
N GLU A 47 8.72 1.75 -3.70
CA GLU A 47 7.46 1.00 -3.77
C GLU A 47 6.27 1.88 -3.40
N MET A 48 6.41 2.71 -2.37
CA MET A 48 5.40 3.71 -1.98
C MET A 48 5.14 4.74 -3.08
N ILE A 49 6.20 5.25 -3.74
CA ILE A 49 6.07 6.17 -4.88
C ILE A 49 5.27 5.51 -6.01
N LYS A 50 5.59 4.25 -6.36
CA LYS A 50 4.87 3.53 -7.41
C LYS A 50 3.38 3.43 -7.13
N TRP A 51 2.98 3.21 -5.88
CA TRP A 51 1.57 3.17 -5.51
C TRP A 51 0.85 4.49 -5.74
N VAL A 52 1.49 5.62 -5.41
CA VAL A 52 0.95 6.95 -5.71
C VAL A 52 0.81 7.13 -7.22
N LEU A 53 1.85 6.78 -8.00
CA LEU A 53 1.82 6.89 -9.45
C LEU A 53 0.72 6.02 -10.09
N TYR A 54 0.48 4.80 -9.59
CA TYR A 54 -0.60 3.94 -10.06
C TYR A 54 -1.99 4.53 -9.83
N VAL A 55 -2.19 5.27 -8.73
CA VAL A 55 -3.43 6.04 -8.50
C VAL A 55 -3.57 7.13 -9.55
N LYS A 56 -2.52 7.91 -9.79
CA LYS A 56 -2.52 9.00 -10.78
C LYS A 56 -2.77 8.50 -12.20
N GLU A 57 -2.27 7.33 -12.53
CA GLU A 57 -2.49 6.66 -13.83
C GLU A 57 -3.85 5.95 -13.94
N GLY A 58 -4.63 5.89 -12.85
CA GLY A 58 -5.93 5.20 -12.81
C GLY A 58 -5.82 3.67 -12.89
N LEU A 59 -4.65 3.10 -12.60
CA LEU A 59 -4.42 1.65 -12.60
C LEU A 59 -4.96 0.97 -11.33
N VAL A 60 -5.04 1.73 -10.24
CA VAL A 60 -5.60 1.33 -8.95
C VAL A 60 -6.44 2.46 -8.39
N THR A 61 -7.39 2.16 -7.50
CA THR A 61 -8.15 3.19 -6.80
C THR A 61 -7.37 3.72 -5.59
N ARG A 62 -7.76 4.89 -5.07
CA ARG A 62 -7.23 5.40 -3.79
C ARG A 62 -7.54 4.44 -2.64
N GLU A 63 -8.74 3.87 -2.61
CA GLU A 63 -9.13 2.80 -1.70
C GLU A 63 -8.18 1.58 -1.78
N ASP A 64 -7.75 1.13 -2.97
CA ASP A 64 -6.79 0.02 -3.10
C ASP A 64 -5.46 0.30 -2.38
N VAL A 65 -4.97 1.54 -2.50
CA VAL A 65 -3.74 1.98 -1.84
C VAL A 65 -3.94 2.16 -0.34
N SER A 66 -5.06 2.74 0.06
CA SER A 66 -5.43 2.92 1.47
C SER A 66 -5.49 1.57 2.20
N ASP A 67 -6.18 0.60 1.60
CA ASP A 67 -6.29 -0.77 2.11
C ASP A 67 -4.93 -1.45 2.22
N TRP A 68 -4.09 -1.33 1.19
CA TRP A 68 -2.75 -1.89 1.20
C TRP A 68 -1.90 -1.29 2.32
N ALA A 69 -1.84 0.04 2.42
CA ALA A 69 -1.07 0.74 3.44
C ALA A 69 -1.56 0.39 4.85
N GLY A 70 -2.87 0.33 5.05
CA GLY A 70 -3.49 -0.07 6.31
C GLY A 70 -3.12 -1.49 6.72
N ARG A 71 -3.08 -2.44 5.77
CA ARG A 71 -2.63 -3.81 6.04
C ARG A 71 -1.15 -3.89 6.39
N VAL A 72 -0.30 -3.12 5.70
CA VAL A 72 1.14 -3.06 6.03
C VAL A 72 1.33 -2.54 7.46
N LEU A 73 0.63 -1.46 7.82
CA LEU A 73 0.64 -0.89 9.18
C LEU A 73 0.12 -1.87 10.24
N GLN A 74 -0.90 -2.68 9.93
CA GLN A 74 -1.41 -3.71 10.85
C GLN A 74 -0.46 -4.91 11.01
N GLN A 75 0.35 -5.21 10.00
CA GLN A 75 1.31 -6.32 10.02
C GLN A 75 2.61 -5.97 10.75
N SER A 76 2.89 -4.68 10.94
CA SER A 76 3.99 -4.20 11.75
C SER A 76 3.57 -4.13 13.21
N ASP A 77 4.04 -5.08 14.03
CA ASP A 77 4.26 -4.76 15.44
C ASP A 77 5.27 -3.59 15.48
N ASP A 78 4.98 -2.56 16.27
CA ASP A 78 5.56 -1.20 16.30
C ASP A 78 7.10 -1.07 16.18
N ASP A 79 7.86 -2.15 16.30
CA ASP A 79 9.33 -2.16 16.36
C ASP A 79 10.05 -2.40 15.01
N PHE A 80 9.35 -2.76 13.92
CA PHE A 80 10.01 -3.16 12.65
C PHE A 80 9.84 -2.22 11.45
N ILE A 81 8.81 -1.35 11.45
CA ILE A 81 8.75 -0.24 10.49
C ILE A 81 9.43 0.95 11.16
N VAL A 82 10.54 1.38 10.56
CA VAL A 82 11.37 2.45 11.11
C VAL A 82 10.67 3.78 10.85
N GLY A 83 10.35 4.52 11.93
CA GLY A 83 9.87 5.91 11.96
C GLY A 83 9.39 6.50 10.62
N MET A 84 10.32 7.02 9.81
CA MET A 84 10.01 7.72 8.55
C MET A 84 9.21 6.92 7.53
N THR A 85 9.33 5.59 7.52
CA THR A 85 8.54 4.67 6.68
C THR A 85 7.12 4.54 7.20
N THR A 86 6.93 4.56 8.53
CA THR A 86 5.60 4.54 9.17
C THR A 86 4.81 5.79 8.82
N ASP A 87 5.42 6.97 8.91
CA ASP A 87 4.75 8.25 8.58
C ASP A 87 4.27 8.27 7.12
N SER A 88 5.11 7.80 6.20
CA SER A 88 4.76 7.68 4.78
C SER A 88 3.61 6.70 4.54
N LEU A 89 3.57 5.58 5.26
CA LEU A 89 2.45 4.63 5.17
C LEU A 89 1.15 5.20 5.74
N VAL A 90 1.23 6.06 6.76
CA VAL A 90 0.05 6.77 7.29
C VAL A 90 -0.53 7.71 6.24
N TRP A 91 0.30 8.42 5.48
CA TRP A 91 -0.18 9.25 4.36
C TRP A 91 -0.91 8.40 3.32
N LEU A 92 -0.29 7.30 2.90
CA LEU A 92 -0.90 6.41 1.91
C LEU A 92 -2.17 5.73 2.43
N ASN A 93 -2.29 5.46 3.73
CA ASN A 93 -3.54 4.99 4.31
C ASN A 93 -4.63 6.08 4.28
N GLY A 94 -4.25 7.36 4.39
CA GLY A 94 -5.16 8.51 4.28
C GLY A 94 -5.53 8.94 2.85
N ILE A 95 -4.97 8.31 1.81
CA ILE A 95 -5.14 8.77 0.41
C ILE A 95 -6.60 8.75 -0.09
N ASP A 96 -7.44 7.89 0.51
CA ASP A 96 -8.85 7.70 0.18
C ASP A 96 -9.80 8.49 1.11
N LEU A 97 -9.27 9.38 1.95
CA LEU A 97 -10.10 10.19 2.83
C LEU A 97 -10.99 11.15 2.02
N PRO A 98 -12.31 11.16 2.24
CA PRO A 98 -13.21 12.04 1.52
C PRO A 98 -13.10 13.50 2.01
N ASP A 99 -13.26 14.46 1.08
CA ASP A 99 -13.51 15.86 1.39
C ASP A 99 -14.95 16.23 1.06
N GLY A 100 -15.79 16.27 2.10
CA GLY A 100 -17.20 16.62 1.99
C GLY A 100 -17.95 15.76 0.96
N ASP A 101 -18.72 16.43 0.10
CA ASP A 101 -19.71 15.78 -0.75
C ASP A 101 -19.19 15.32 -2.12
N SER A 102 -17.98 15.70 -2.57
CA SER A 102 -17.55 15.34 -3.94
C SER A 102 -16.04 15.30 -4.21
N GLY A 103 -15.19 15.09 -3.21
CA GLY A 103 -13.74 15.07 -3.42
C GLY A 103 -12.98 14.15 -2.47
N TYR A 104 -11.66 14.14 -2.64
CA TYR A 104 -10.73 13.58 -1.67
C TYR A 104 -10.11 14.72 -0.88
N LEU A 105 -9.80 14.47 0.40
CA LEU A 105 -9.07 15.39 1.27
C LEU A 105 -7.72 15.78 0.69
N HIS A 106 -7.11 14.86 -0.06
CA HIS A 106 -5.84 15.06 -0.73
C HIS A 106 -6.07 15.11 -2.24
N ASP A 107 -5.78 16.23 -2.90
CA ASP A 107 -5.95 16.36 -4.34
C ASP A 107 -4.72 15.85 -5.13
N GLU A 108 -4.70 16.03 -6.44
CA GLU A 108 -3.57 15.59 -7.28
C GLU A 108 -2.26 16.33 -6.98
N SER A 109 -2.34 17.59 -6.53
CA SER A 109 -1.17 18.39 -6.15
C SER A 109 -0.57 17.88 -4.85
N ASP A 110 -1.41 17.45 -3.90
CA ASP A 110 -0.94 16.79 -2.67
C ASP A 110 -0.21 15.48 -3.01
N LEU A 111 -0.73 14.70 -3.96
CA LEU A 111 -0.08 13.47 -4.40
C LEU A 111 1.29 13.73 -5.06
N ASP A 112 1.41 14.81 -5.84
CA ASP A 112 2.69 15.26 -6.39
C ASP A 112 3.68 15.65 -5.28
N GLU A 113 3.21 16.36 -4.25
CA GLU A 113 4.04 16.69 -3.10
C GLU A 113 4.50 15.43 -2.36
N TRP A 114 3.62 14.44 -2.18
CA TRP A 114 3.98 13.19 -1.51
C TRP A 114 5.06 12.42 -2.27
N VAL A 115 4.99 12.37 -3.60
CA VAL A 115 6.05 11.76 -4.43
C VAL A 115 7.39 12.46 -4.17
N LEU A 116 7.43 13.79 -4.22
CA LEU A 116 8.65 14.56 -3.96
C LEU A 116 9.19 14.34 -2.55
N GLN A 117 8.31 14.26 -1.54
CA GLN A 117 8.72 14.00 -0.16
C GLN A 117 9.27 12.58 0.01
N LEU A 118 8.70 11.59 -0.68
CA LEU A 118 9.21 10.21 -0.69
C LEU A 118 10.56 10.11 -1.42
N GLU A 119 10.74 10.81 -2.54
CA GLU A 119 12.02 10.87 -3.26
C GLU A 119 13.13 11.46 -2.38
N ARG A 120 12.83 12.55 -1.66
CA ARG A 120 13.78 13.14 -0.70
C ARG A 120 14.18 12.18 0.42
N LYS A 121 13.24 11.35 0.89
CA LYS A 121 13.55 10.32 1.91
C LYS A 121 14.49 9.25 1.38
N ILE A 122 14.48 8.97 0.08
CA ILE A 122 15.46 8.06 -0.55
C ILE A 122 16.86 8.68 -0.51
N ASP A 123 16.98 9.97 -0.83
CA ASP A 123 18.27 10.68 -0.84
C ASP A 123 18.90 10.84 0.56
N GLU A 124 18.10 10.72 1.62
CA GLU A 124 18.51 10.85 3.03
C GLU A 124 18.97 9.52 3.66
N LEU A 125 18.82 8.37 2.98
CA LEU A 125 19.24 7.02 3.42
C LEU A 125 20.70 6.70 3.10
#